data_AF-A0A3D8IYG8-F1
#
_entry.id   AF-A0A3D8IYG8-F1
#
_cell.length_a   1.000
_cell.length_b   1.000
_cell.length_c   1.000
_cell.angle_alpha   90.00
_cell.angle_beta   90.00
_cell.angle_gamma   90.00
#
_symmetry.space_group_name_H-M   'P 1'
#
loop_
_entity.id
_entity.type
_entity.pdbx_description
1 polymer ?
#
loop_
_entity_poly.entity_id
_entity_poly.type
_entity_poly.pdbx_seq_one_letter_code
_entity_poly.pdbx_strand_id
1 'polypeptide(L)'
;MTFDPLLQRIDQIYGEIETAKEELQIALNLACISMQDYILIKRGSKDMPEDLSDWAFEEINTSAQKLKQALDQMNKLRKEFFVV
;
A
#
# COMPACT_ATOMS: atom_id res chain seq x y z
N MET A 1 -7.70 -22.79 -23.75
CA MET A 1 -8.32 -22.47 -22.45
C MET A 1 -8.65 -21.00 -22.50
N THR A 2 -9.93 -20.62 -22.58
CA THR A 2 -10.34 -19.21 -22.52
C THR A 2 -10.27 -18.77 -21.07
N PHE A 3 -9.32 -17.89 -20.76
CA PHE A 3 -9.21 -17.28 -19.44
C PHE A 3 -10.28 -16.19 -19.31
N ASP A 4 -10.97 -16.15 -18.17
CA ASP A 4 -11.94 -15.11 -17.88
C ASP A 4 -11.22 -13.77 -17.64
N PRO A 5 -11.51 -12.71 -18.42
CA PRO A 5 -10.81 -11.43 -18.29
C PRO A 5 -10.96 -10.75 -16.92
N LEU A 6 -12.07 -10.97 -16.22
CA LEU A 6 -12.28 -10.40 -14.89
C LEU A 6 -11.42 -11.12 -13.85
N LEU A 7 -11.34 -12.46 -13.92
CA LEU A 7 -10.44 -13.22 -13.05
C LEU A 7 -8.98 -12.85 -13.27
N GLN A 8 -8.55 -12.64 -14.53
CA GLN A 8 -7.21 -12.15 -14.83
C GLN A 8 -6.93 -10.77 -14.22
N ARG A 9 -7.92 -9.87 -14.25
CA ARG A 9 -7.81 -8.54 -13.65
C ARG A 9 -7.71 -8.62 -12.12
N ILE A 10 -8.41 -9.56 -11.49
CA ILE A 10 -8.27 -9.85 -10.05
C ILE A 10 -6.85 -10.30 -9.74
N ASP A 11 -6.31 -11.26 -10.50
CA ASP A 11 -4.95 -11.77 -10.29
C ASP A 11 -3.90 -10.67 -10.47
N GLN A 12 -4.08 -9.79 -11.46
CA GLN A 12 -3.22 -8.64 -11.65
C GLN A 12 -3.23 -7.70 -10.43
N ILE A 13 -4.42 -7.33 -9.93
CA ILE A 13 -4.54 -6.46 -8.76
C ILE A 13 -3.92 -7.11 -7.51
N TYR A 14 -4.07 -8.43 -7.33
CA TYR A 14 -3.38 -9.14 -6.26
C TYR A 14 -1.86 -9.05 -6.39
N GLY A 15 -1.32 -9.21 -7.60
CA GLY A 15 0.10 -9.01 -7.88
C GLY A 15 0.57 -7.60 -7.50
N GLU A 16 -0.19 -6.57 -7.90
CA GLU A 16 0.10 -5.17 -7.57
C GLU A 16 0.07 -4.92 -6.05
N ILE A 17 -0.88 -5.52 -5.32
CA ILE A 17 -0.97 -5.44 -3.86
C ILE A 17 0.25 -6.10 -3.19
N GLU A 18 0.64 -7.30 -3.63
CA GLU A 18 1.79 -8.00 -3.04
C GLU A 18 3.10 -7.23 -3.30
N THR A 19 3.34 -6.75 -4.52
CA THR A 19 4.49 -5.90 -4.81
C THR A 19 4.50 -4.63 -3.95
N ALA A 20 3.36 -3.94 -3.83
CA ALA A 20 3.28 -2.73 -3.01
C ALA A 20 3.50 -2.99 -1.50
N LYS A 21 3.05 -4.15 -0.99
CA LYS A 21 3.32 -4.59 0.39
C LYS A 21 4.82 -4.84 0.61
N GLU A 22 5.49 -5.50 -0.32
CA GLU A 22 6.93 -5.78 -0.25
C GLU A 22 7.73 -4.47 -0.27
N GLU A 23 7.44 -3.57 -1.20
CA GLU A 23 8.09 -2.24 -1.27
C GLU A 23 7.90 -1.45 0.03
N LEU A 24 6.67 -1.41 0.56
CA LEU A 24 6.37 -0.73 1.82
C LEU A 24 7.11 -1.37 3.00
N GLN A 25 7.19 -2.69 3.07
CA GLN A 25 7.92 -3.38 4.14
C GLN A 25 9.41 -3.07 4.09
N ILE A 26 10.00 -2.99 2.88
CA ILE A 26 11.41 -2.58 2.71
C ILE A 26 11.60 -1.14 3.20
N ALA A 27 10.73 -0.21 2.80
CA ALA A 27 10.82 1.20 3.22
C ALA A 27 10.71 1.35 4.75
N LEU A 28 9.78 0.63 5.38
CA LEU A 28 9.62 0.60 6.83
C LEU A 28 10.87 0.06 7.55
N ASN A 29 11.48 -1.00 7.01
CA ASN A 29 12.71 -1.58 7.56
C ASN A 29 13.91 -0.62 7.43
N LEU A 30 14.04 0.06 6.29
CA LEU A 30 15.10 1.07 6.08
C LEU A 30 14.95 2.26 7.04
N ALA A 31 13.72 2.63 7.33
CA ALA A 31 13.37 3.69 8.26
C ALA A 31 13.37 3.26 9.74
N CYS A 32 13.59 1.97 10.03
CA CYS A 32 13.51 1.41 11.38
C CYS A 32 12.20 1.73 12.13
N ILE A 33 11.06 1.84 11.43
CA ILE A 33 9.75 2.10 12.05
C ILE A 33 8.72 1.05 11.66
N SER A 34 7.73 0.83 12.53
CA SER A 34 6.59 -0.02 12.22
C SER A 34 5.54 0.71 11.36
N MET A 35 4.68 -0.04 10.67
CA MET A 35 3.53 0.52 9.96
C MET A 35 2.59 1.28 10.92
N GLN A 36 2.46 0.82 12.17
CA GLN A 36 1.67 1.51 13.18
C GLN A 36 2.28 2.87 13.51
N ASP A 37 3.59 2.93 13.74
CA ASP A 37 4.29 4.19 14.01
C ASP A 37 4.16 5.16 12.84
N TYR A 38 4.34 4.67 11.60
CA TYR A 38 4.10 5.46 10.40
C TYR A 38 2.71 6.11 10.40
N ILE A 39 1.65 5.35 10.69
CA ILE A 39 0.28 5.87 10.75
C ILE A 39 0.13 6.90 11.87
N LEU A 40 0.71 6.64 13.04
CA LEU A 40 0.66 7.57 14.18
C LEU A 40 1.35 8.90 13.86
N ILE A 41 2.51 8.85 13.20
CA ILE A 41 3.25 10.03 12.75
C ILE A 41 2.43 10.79 11.70
N LYS A 42 1.92 10.09 10.68
CA LYS A 42 1.21 10.74 9.57
C LYS A 42 -0.08 11.46 10.00
N ARG A 43 -0.74 10.98 11.06
CA ARG A 43 -1.95 11.61 11.63
C ARG A 43 -1.65 12.62 12.74
N GLY A 44 -0.38 12.93 13.01
CA GLY A 44 0.04 13.87 14.04
C GLY A 44 -0.18 13.39 15.48
N SER A 45 -0.33 12.08 15.70
CA SER A 45 -0.48 11.48 17.04
C SER A 45 0.84 11.04 17.68
N LYS A 46 1.93 11.06 16.92
CA LYS A 46 3.29 10.76 17.38
C LYS A 46 4.24 11.69 16.64
N ASP A 47 5.23 12.22 17.34
CA ASP A 47 6.26 13.03 16.70
C ASP A 47 7.18 12.15 15.84
N MET A 48 7.76 12.77 14.81
CA MET A 48 8.75 12.11 13.96
C MET A 48 10.03 11.84 14.79
N PRO A 49 10.54 10.59 14.83
CA PRO A 49 11.80 10.29 15.52
C PRO A 49 12.94 11.13 14.95
N GLU A 50 13.86 11.57 15.82
CA GLU A 50 14.99 12.44 15.43
C GLU A 50 15.97 11.75 14.44
N ASP A 51 16.03 10.44 14.51
CA ASP A 51 16.85 9.54 13.70
C ASP A 51 16.18 9.12 12.38
N LEU A 52 14.90 9.45 12.19
CA LEU A 52 14.20 9.19 10.94
C LEU A 52 14.47 10.30 9.92
N SER A 53 15.18 9.97 8.85
CA SER A 53 15.41 10.92 7.76
C SER A 53 14.12 11.22 6.98
N ASP A 54 13.95 12.47 6.55
CA ASP A 54 12.82 12.92 5.71
C ASP A 54 12.70 12.10 4.42
N TRP A 55 13.84 11.76 3.80
CA TRP A 55 13.86 10.95 2.58
C TRP A 55 13.29 9.54 2.82
N ALA A 56 13.69 8.88 3.91
CA ALA A 56 13.17 7.54 4.24
C ALA A 56 11.67 7.59 4.54
N PHE A 57 11.21 8.63 5.23
CA PHE A 57 9.79 8.82 5.49
C PHE A 57 8.97 9.09 4.21
N GLU A 58 9.55 9.79 3.24
CA GLU A 58 8.90 10.02 1.95
C GLU A 58 8.83 8.75 1.08
N GLU A 59 9.82 7.87 1.17
CA GLU A 59 9.78 6.56 0.52
C GLU A 59 8.63 5.69 1.08
N ILE A 60 8.44 5.73 2.41
CA ILE A 60 7.29 5.08 3.06
C ILE A 60 5.97 5.71 2.58
N ASN A 61 5.89 7.04 2.49
CA ASN A 61 4.69 7.72 1.96
C ASN A 61 4.34 7.26 0.54
N THR A 62 5.35 7.20 -0.33
CA THR A 62 5.19 6.79 -1.73
C THR A 62 4.71 5.35 -1.82
N SER A 63 5.36 4.44 -1.10
CA SER A 63 5.01 3.02 -1.10
C SER A 63 3.64 2.76 -0.48
N ALA A 64 3.29 3.45 0.61
CA ALA A 64 1.96 3.37 1.23
C ALA A 64 0.85 3.86 0.29
N GLN A 65 1.13 4.90 -0.50
CA GLN A 65 0.18 5.41 -1.48
C GLN A 65 -0.04 4.43 -2.64
N LYS A 66 1.01 3.75 -3.12
CA LYS A 66 0.86 2.66 -4.12
C LYS A 66 -0.04 1.55 -3.60
N LEU A 67 0.18 1.09 -2.36
CA LEU A 67 -0.65 0.06 -1.73
C LEU A 67 -2.11 0.51 -1.63
N LYS A 68 -2.34 1.76 -1.18
CA LYS A 68 -3.69 2.33 -1.13
C LYS A 68 -4.37 2.35 -2.50
N GLN A 69 -3.65 2.73 -3.56
CA GLN A 69 -4.20 2.74 -4.91
C GLN A 69 -4.58 1.34 -5.39
N ALA A 70 -3.74 0.33 -5.16
CA ALA A 70 -4.06 -1.06 -5.53
C ALA A 70 -5.29 -1.61 -4.76
N LEU A 71 -5.39 -1.31 -3.46
CA LEU A 71 -6.58 -1.63 -2.67
C LEU A 71 -7.84 -0.91 -3.16
N ASP A 72 -7.72 0.35 -3.57
CA ASP A 72 -8.83 1.13 -4.14
C ASP A 72 -9.28 0.54 -5.49
N GLN A 73 -8.35 0.02 -6.31
CA GLN A 73 -8.70 -0.69 -7.54
C GLN A 73 -9.49 -1.97 -7.24
N MET A 74 -9.05 -2.76 -6.26
CA MET A 74 -9.79 -3.95 -5.82
C MET A 74 -11.19 -3.60 -5.31
N ASN A 75 -11.33 -2.51 -4.57
CA ASN A 75 -12.62 -2.03 -4.08
C ASN A 75 -13.54 -1.56 -5.23
N LYS A 76 -12.99 -0.90 -6.26
CA LYS A 76 -13.75 -0.54 -7.47
C LYS A 76 -14.23 -1.78 -8.19
N LEU A 77 -13.35 -2.76 -8.42
CA LEU A 77 -13.71 -4.02 -9.05
C LEU A 77 -14.80 -4.74 -8.24
N ARG A 78 -14.67 -4.81 -6.91
CA ARG A 78 -15.71 -5.34 -6.02
C ARG A 78 -17.07 -4.68 -6.27
N LYS A 79 -17.12 -3.34 -6.41
CA LYS A 79 -18.38 -2.63 -6.70
C LYS A 79 -18.96 -2.97 -8.08
N GLU A 80 -18.15 -3.37 -9.05
CA GLU A 80 -18.63 -3.86 -10.36
C GLU A 80 -19.38 -5.22 -10.21
N PHE A 81 -18.99 -6.06 -9.24
CA PHE A 81 -19.67 -7.33 -8.95
C PHE A 81 -21.01 -7.14 -8.23
N PHE A 82 -21.09 -6.17 -7.33
CA PHE A 82 -22.31 -5.85 -6.59
C PHE A 82 -23.08 -4.77 -7.34
N VAL A 83 -23.86 -5.19 -8.35
CA VAL A 83 -24.94 -4.36 -8.89
C VAL A 83 -25.86 -4.01 -7.72
N VAL A 84 -25.95 -2.72 -7.40
CA VAL A 84 -27.01 -2.18 -6.55
C VAL A 84 -28.18 -1.80 -7.45
#